data_AF-A0A7X9P1B8-F1
#
_entry.id   AF-A0A7X9P1B8-F1
#
_cell.length_a   1.000
_cell.length_b   1.000
_cell.length_c   1.000
_cell.angle_alpha   90.00
_cell.angle_beta   90.00
_cell.angle_gamma   90.00
#
_symmetry.space_group_name_H-M   'P 1'
#
loop_
_entity.id
_entity.type
_entity.pdbx_description
1 polymer ?
#
loop_
_entity_poly.entity_id
_entity_poly.type
_entity_poly.pdbx_seq_one_letter_code
_entity_poly.pdbx_strand_id
1 'polypeptide(L)'
;MEKSKNRKDILEISKAWDEAKKQTITLYRREIDEDIQLFEEIQKDEKFVAFTNYFDENDTIAFQILNDLSESWAIYTNYRKSHKDRVKLIRRNFWEQYLVNEQSNPNSKYFIKIGSLHAGKKDLSFGNYDIGALTEELAQLNNSKSLNICIKVGYYDGDDEYKKMLMPFTNFAQLEQWTIIDLSSIQSEIKSGKLSIIGIKNYNEVAKTLDNYDLIIIPPNDYDPTPNYTSQ
;
A
#
# COMPACT_ATOMS: atom_id res chain seq x y z
N MET A 1 6.99 -14.37 -22.55
CA MET A 1 7.87 -14.90 -21.48
C MET A 1 9.08 -15.70 -22.00
N GLU A 2 9.34 -15.74 -23.32
CA GLU A 2 10.45 -16.53 -23.92
C GLU A 2 11.72 -15.74 -24.26
N LYS A 3 11.72 -14.40 -24.12
CA LYS A 3 12.87 -13.55 -24.52
C LYS A 3 14.00 -13.47 -23.49
N SER A 4 13.81 -13.86 -22.22
CA SER A 4 14.84 -13.68 -21.19
C SER A 4 16.02 -14.66 -21.27
N LYS A 5 15.90 -15.77 -22.02
CA LYS A 5 16.96 -16.79 -22.10
C LYS A 5 18.06 -16.52 -23.15
N ASN A 6 17.95 -15.46 -23.96
CA ASN A 6 18.86 -15.22 -25.10
C ASN A 6 19.44 -13.79 -25.19
N ARG A 7 19.51 -13.06 -24.07
CA ARG A 7 20.26 -11.79 -24.03
C ARG A 7 21.75 -12.08 -23.95
N LYS A 8 22.50 -11.69 -24.99
CA LYS A 8 23.95 -11.93 -25.10
C LYS A 8 24.75 -11.23 -24.01
N ASP A 9 24.17 -10.17 -23.45
CA ASP A 9 24.75 -9.29 -22.46
C ASP A 9 24.33 -9.61 -21.02
N ILE A 10 23.67 -10.74 -20.76
CA ILE A 10 23.12 -11.05 -19.42
C ILE A 10 24.18 -11.06 -18.30
N LEU A 11 25.40 -11.49 -18.60
CA LEU A 11 26.50 -11.48 -17.65
C LEU A 11 26.98 -10.05 -17.34
N GLU A 12 26.95 -9.18 -18.34
CA GLU A 12 27.37 -7.77 -18.22
C GLU A 12 26.32 -6.98 -17.44
N ILE A 13 25.03 -7.22 -17.70
CA ILE A 13 23.91 -6.68 -16.90
C ILE A 13 24.04 -7.13 -15.45
N SER A 14 24.27 -8.43 -15.20
CA SER A 14 24.38 -8.95 -13.84
C SER A 14 25.53 -8.29 -13.08
N LYS A 15 26.67 -8.07 -13.75
CA LYS A 15 27.81 -7.37 -13.16
C LYS A 15 27.50 -5.89 -12.89
N ALA A 16 26.86 -5.21 -13.84
CA ALA A 16 26.44 -3.82 -13.67
C ALA A 16 25.44 -3.67 -12.51
N TRP A 17 24.50 -4.62 -12.37
CA TRP A 17 23.57 -4.67 -11.25
C TRP A 17 24.28 -4.88 -9.92
N ASP A 18 25.25 -5.79 -9.83
CA ASP A 18 25.99 -6.02 -8.59
C ASP A 18 26.76 -4.77 -8.13
N GLU A 19 27.32 -4.00 -9.08
CA GLU A 19 27.97 -2.71 -8.80
C GLU A 19 26.95 -1.65 -8.36
N ALA A 20 25.86 -1.48 -9.12
CA ALA A 20 24.79 -0.54 -8.79
C ALA A 20 24.18 -0.84 -7.42
N LYS A 21 23.87 -2.11 -7.13
CA LYS A 21 23.30 -2.56 -5.86
C LYS A 21 24.19 -2.24 -4.67
N LYS A 22 25.50 -2.51 -4.77
CA LYS A 22 26.46 -2.19 -3.70
C LYS A 22 26.45 -0.69 -3.40
N GLN A 23 26.43 0.11 -4.45
CA GLN A 23 26.46 1.55 -4.33
C GLN A 23 25.14 2.12 -3.80
N THR A 24 23.99 1.61 -4.24
CA THR A 24 22.67 1.92 -3.66
C THR A 24 22.63 1.59 -2.17
N ILE A 25 23.14 0.42 -1.74
CA ILE A 25 23.22 0.06 -0.30
C ILE A 25 24.10 1.04 0.47
N THR A 26 25.23 1.48 -0.09
CA THR A 26 26.08 2.50 0.52
C THR A 26 25.33 3.82 0.70
N LEU A 27 24.57 4.28 -0.31
CA LEU A 27 23.75 5.49 -0.21
C LEU A 27 22.66 5.36 0.86
N TYR A 28 21.98 4.22 0.95
CA TYR A 28 21.01 3.94 2.03
C TYR A 28 21.66 4.00 3.42
N ARG A 29 22.87 3.46 3.57
CA ARG A 29 23.60 3.55 4.86
C ARG A 29 23.98 4.99 5.18
N ARG A 30 24.39 5.77 4.19
CA ARG A 30 24.70 7.19 4.37
C ARG A 30 23.47 7.99 4.79
N GLU A 31 22.28 7.75 4.23
CA GLU A 31 21.04 8.43 4.65
C GLU A 31 20.72 8.25 6.14
N ILE A 32 21.15 7.14 6.76
CA ILE A 32 20.96 6.91 8.20
C ILE A 32 21.78 7.91 9.03
N ASP A 33 23.00 8.22 8.56
CA ASP A 33 23.98 9.02 9.29
C ASP A 33 24.08 10.48 8.78
N GLU A 34 23.59 10.75 7.57
CA GLU A 34 23.70 12.00 6.82
C GLU A 34 22.33 12.44 6.27
N ASP A 35 22.05 13.74 6.29
CA ASP A 35 20.85 14.32 5.64
C ASP A 35 21.07 14.47 4.13
N ILE A 36 21.04 13.34 3.40
CA ILE A 36 21.15 13.31 1.94
C ILE A 36 19.79 13.15 1.27
N GLN A 37 19.64 13.70 0.06
CA GLN A 37 18.49 13.42 -0.80
C GLN A 37 18.67 12.06 -1.50
N LEU A 38 18.51 10.97 -0.74
CA LEU A 38 18.84 9.59 -1.15
C LEU A 38 18.46 9.27 -2.60
N PHE A 39 17.20 9.51 -2.97
CA PHE A 39 16.71 9.15 -4.30
C PHE A 39 17.31 10.00 -5.42
N GLU A 40 17.63 11.27 -5.16
CA GLU A 40 18.35 12.09 -6.14
C GLU A 40 19.79 11.59 -6.32
N GLU A 41 20.43 11.18 -5.24
CA GLU A 41 21.81 10.65 -5.27
C GLU A 41 21.85 9.32 -6.02
N ILE A 42 20.89 8.41 -5.81
CA ILE A 42 20.81 7.16 -6.57
C ILE A 42 20.61 7.43 -8.06
N GLN A 43 19.77 8.41 -8.43
CA GLN A 43 19.52 8.75 -9.84
C GLN A 43 20.73 9.37 -10.54
N LYS A 44 21.62 10.05 -9.80
CA LYS A 44 22.86 10.66 -10.31
C LYS A 44 24.04 9.69 -10.28
N ASP A 45 23.92 8.55 -9.61
CA ASP A 45 25.01 7.60 -9.43
C ASP A 45 25.42 6.91 -10.75
N GLU A 46 26.70 6.99 -11.09
CA GLU A 46 27.23 6.47 -12.35
C GLU A 46 27.03 4.94 -12.49
N LYS A 47 27.06 4.18 -11.39
CA LYS A 47 26.89 2.73 -11.42
C LYS A 47 25.44 2.37 -11.66
N PHE A 48 24.52 3.08 -11.00
CA PHE A 48 23.10 2.92 -11.25
C PHE A 48 22.74 3.30 -12.69
N VAL A 49 23.20 4.45 -13.18
CA VAL A 49 22.97 4.90 -14.57
C VAL A 49 23.55 3.90 -15.58
N ALA A 50 24.76 3.37 -15.34
CA ALA A 50 25.34 2.36 -16.20
C ALA A 50 24.50 1.08 -16.27
N PHE A 51 23.90 0.65 -15.15
CA PHE A 51 22.98 -0.48 -15.13
C PHE A 51 21.68 -0.18 -15.89
N THR A 52 21.06 0.99 -15.71
CA THR A 52 19.80 1.32 -16.37
C THR A 52 19.94 1.44 -17.89
N ASN A 53 21.11 1.83 -18.39
CA ASN A 53 21.39 1.95 -19.83
C ASN A 53 21.37 0.63 -20.61
N TYR A 54 21.29 -0.52 -19.92
CA TYR A 54 21.08 -1.84 -20.56
C TYR A 54 19.63 -2.10 -20.98
N PHE A 55 18.70 -1.20 -20.66
CA PHE A 55 17.28 -1.36 -20.93
C PHE A 55 16.73 -0.14 -21.67
N ASP A 56 16.11 -0.37 -22.81
CA ASP A 56 15.44 0.65 -23.61
C ASP A 56 13.95 0.31 -23.81
N GLU A 57 13.25 1.10 -24.61
CA GLU A 57 11.82 0.90 -24.92
C GLU A 57 11.49 -0.49 -25.53
N ASN A 58 12.48 -1.20 -26.10
CA ASN A 58 12.33 -2.56 -26.59
C ASN A 58 12.37 -3.61 -25.47
N ASP A 59 13.02 -3.31 -24.34
CA ASP A 59 13.00 -4.09 -23.09
C ASP A 59 11.75 -3.75 -22.25
N THR A 60 10.57 -3.86 -22.85
CA THR A 60 9.29 -3.29 -22.36
C THR A 60 9.03 -3.47 -20.87
N ILE A 61 9.27 -4.66 -20.30
CA ILE A 61 9.04 -4.93 -18.87
C ILE A 61 10.07 -4.21 -18.00
N ALA A 62 11.37 -4.36 -18.31
CA ALA A 62 12.43 -3.78 -17.50
C ALA A 62 12.41 -2.25 -17.59
N PHE A 63 12.18 -1.72 -18.79
CA PHE A 63 12.03 -0.29 -19.02
C PHE A 63 10.83 0.30 -18.29
N GLN A 64 9.69 -0.40 -18.25
CA GLN A 64 8.54 0.04 -17.45
C GLN A 64 8.87 0.07 -15.95
N ILE A 65 9.54 -0.97 -15.42
CA ILE A 65 9.95 -1.00 -14.01
C ILE A 65 10.86 0.19 -13.68
N LEU A 66 11.81 0.53 -14.56
CA LEU A 66 12.71 1.67 -14.37
C LEU A 66 11.95 3.01 -14.40
N ASN A 67 10.98 3.15 -15.30
CA ASN A 67 10.13 4.34 -15.36
C ASN A 67 9.26 4.50 -14.10
N ASP A 68 8.63 3.41 -13.65
CA ASP A 68 7.82 3.39 -12.42
C ASP A 68 8.66 3.73 -11.19
N LEU A 69 9.89 3.21 -11.13
CA LEU A 69 10.84 3.49 -10.06
C LEU A 69 11.26 4.97 -10.08
N SER A 70 11.56 5.52 -11.25
CA SER A 70 11.93 6.93 -11.42
C SER A 70 10.79 7.88 -11.01
N GLU A 71 9.55 7.58 -11.41
CA GLU A 71 8.37 8.34 -10.97
C GLU A 71 8.19 8.26 -9.44
N SER A 72 8.32 7.07 -8.87
CA SER A 72 8.22 6.87 -7.42
C SER A 72 9.27 7.69 -6.66
N TRP A 73 10.52 7.63 -7.11
CA TRP A 73 11.64 8.37 -6.53
C TRP A 73 11.43 9.88 -6.62
N ALA A 74 10.99 10.40 -7.76
CA ALA A 74 10.67 11.83 -7.91
C ALA A 74 9.56 12.30 -6.95
N ILE A 75 8.63 11.42 -6.57
CA ILE A 75 7.63 11.74 -5.55
C ILE A 75 8.25 11.83 -4.16
N TYR A 76 9.20 10.94 -3.83
CA TYR A 76 9.85 10.91 -2.51
C TYR A 76 10.88 12.03 -2.31
N THR A 77 11.52 12.53 -3.37
CA THR A 77 12.42 13.70 -3.27
C THR A 77 11.69 14.96 -2.81
N ASN A 78 10.39 15.09 -3.10
CA ASN A 78 9.54 16.17 -2.60
C ASN A 78 8.75 15.74 -1.35
N TYR A 79 9.44 15.51 -0.24
CA TYR A 79 8.85 14.97 1.00
C TYR A 79 7.55 15.68 1.43
N ARG A 80 7.49 17.02 1.35
CA ARG A 80 6.33 17.84 1.75
C ARG A 80 5.05 17.56 0.95
N LYS A 81 5.16 17.14 -0.31
CA LYS A 81 4.03 16.81 -1.19
C LYS A 81 3.89 15.32 -1.47
N SER A 82 4.90 14.53 -1.07
CA SER A 82 5.04 13.10 -1.38
C SER A 82 3.77 12.30 -1.08
N HIS A 83 3.07 12.57 0.02
CA HIS A 83 1.85 11.83 0.34
C HIS A 83 0.75 12.07 -0.70
N LYS A 84 0.43 13.34 -1.00
CA LYS A 84 -0.60 13.69 -1.98
C LYS A 84 -0.28 13.13 -3.36
N ASP A 85 0.99 13.20 -3.77
CA ASP A 85 1.39 12.71 -5.09
C ASP A 85 1.40 11.18 -5.17
N ARG A 86 1.74 10.46 -4.07
CA ARG A 86 1.54 9.01 -3.98
C ARG A 86 0.07 8.61 -4.11
N VAL A 87 -0.85 9.33 -3.44
CA VAL A 87 -2.29 9.07 -3.56
C VAL A 87 -2.78 9.27 -4.99
N LYS A 88 -2.34 10.34 -5.67
CA LYS A 88 -2.65 10.53 -7.09
C LYS A 88 -2.11 9.40 -7.95
N LEU A 89 -0.88 8.95 -7.71
CA LEU A 89 -0.27 7.85 -8.46
C LEU A 89 -1.08 6.55 -8.30
N ILE A 90 -1.44 6.18 -7.07
CA ILE A 90 -2.28 5.00 -6.79
C ILE A 90 -3.61 5.10 -7.55
N ARG A 91 -4.29 6.24 -7.45
CA ARG A 91 -5.58 6.46 -8.12
C ARG A 91 -5.45 6.41 -9.64
N ARG A 92 -4.41 7.04 -10.21
CA ARG A 92 -4.14 7.06 -11.65
C ARG A 92 -3.90 5.64 -12.17
N ASN A 93 -3.02 4.88 -11.52
CA ASN A 93 -2.68 3.52 -11.92
C ASN A 93 -3.90 2.60 -11.88
N PHE A 94 -4.73 2.70 -10.83
CA PHE A 94 -6.00 1.97 -10.77
C PHE A 94 -6.95 2.41 -11.90
N TRP A 95 -7.14 3.72 -12.08
CA TRP A 95 -8.07 4.26 -13.07
C TRP A 95 -7.74 3.86 -14.50
N GLU A 96 -6.46 3.93 -14.89
CA GLU A 96 -5.99 3.50 -16.21
C GLU A 96 -6.27 2.02 -16.45
N GLN A 97 -5.98 1.15 -15.48
CA GLN A 97 -6.27 -0.28 -15.58
C GLN A 97 -7.77 -0.57 -15.60
N TYR A 98 -8.54 0.12 -14.75
CA TYR A 98 -9.99 0.02 -14.68
C TYR A 98 -10.63 0.38 -16.03
N LEU A 99 -10.23 1.49 -16.66
CA LEU A 99 -10.78 1.91 -17.95
C LEU A 99 -10.49 0.90 -19.07
N VAL A 100 -9.26 0.40 -19.15
CA VAL A 100 -8.87 -0.62 -20.15
C VAL A 100 -9.65 -1.91 -19.92
N ASN A 101 -9.81 -2.32 -18.66
CA ASN A 101 -10.50 -3.54 -18.33
C ASN A 101 -12.01 -3.42 -18.54
N GLU A 102 -12.66 -2.31 -18.20
CA GLU A 102 -14.09 -2.12 -18.47
C GLU A 102 -14.43 -2.06 -19.96
N GLN A 103 -13.51 -1.59 -20.82
CA GLN A 103 -13.73 -1.63 -22.27
C GLN A 103 -13.72 -3.06 -22.83
N SER A 104 -12.88 -3.94 -22.28
CA SER A 104 -12.69 -5.30 -22.77
C SER A 104 -13.56 -6.32 -22.04
N ASN A 105 -13.82 -6.11 -20.75
CA ASN A 105 -14.56 -6.96 -19.83
C ASN A 105 -15.46 -6.12 -18.90
N PRO A 106 -16.60 -5.60 -19.40
CA PRO A 106 -17.50 -4.78 -18.60
C PRO A 106 -18.00 -5.48 -17.33
N ASN A 107 -18.20 -4.72 -16.25
CA ASN A 107 -18.67 -5.20 -14.95
C ASN A 107 -17.74 -6.21 -14.28
N SER A 108 -16.43 -6.03 -14.46
CA SER A 108 -15.43 -6.89 -13.82
C SER A 108 -15.45 -6.72 -12.30
N LYS A 109 -15.04 -7.78 -11.60
CA LYS A 109 -14.80 -7.74 -10.16
C LYS A 109 -13.32 -7.41 -9.89
N TYR A 110 -13.08 -6.41 -9.06
CA TYR A 110 -11.73 -5.98 -8.71
C TYR A 110 -11.41 -6.40 -7.28
N PHE A 111 -10.21 -6.95 -7.08
CA PHE A 111 -9.64 -7.21 -5.75
C PHE A 111 -8.40 -6.35 -5.58
N ILE A 112 -8.44 -5.43 -4.62
CA ILE A 112 -7.38 -4.45 -4.38
C ILE A 112 -6.74 -4.74 -3.04
N LYS A 113 -5.43 -5.04 -3.04
CA LYS A 113 -4.64 -5.19 -1.83
C LYS A 113 -3.82 -3.92 -1.61
N ILE A 114 -4.14 -3.18 -0.55
CA ILE A 114 -3.42 -1.95 -0.18
C ILE A 114 -3.35 -1.77 1.33
N GLY A 115 -2.42 -0.95 1.81
CA GLY A 115 -2.35 -0.59 3.23
C GLY A 115 -3.64 0.09 3.69
N SER A 116 -4.10 -0.22 4.90
CA SER A 116 -5.45 0.18 5.38
C SER A 116 -5.69 1.68 5.28
N LEU A 117 -4.67 2.51 5.53
CA LEU A 117 -4.74 3.97 5.40
C LEU A 117 -5.38 4.44 4.05
N HIS A 118 -5.11 3.71 2.97
CA HIS A 118 -5.58 4.03 1.62
C HIS A 118 -6.93 3.37 1.26
N ALA A 119 -7.36 2.37 2.04
CA ALA A 119 -8.54 1.55 1.76
C ALA A 119 -9.85 2.12 2.35
N GLY A 120 -9.80 3.25 3.06
CA GLY A 120 -11.00 3.85 3.65
C GLY A 120 -11.91 4.49 2.60
N LYS A 121 -13.23 4.25 2.71
CA LYS A 121 -14.23 4.75 1.75
C LYS A 121 -14.64 6.22 1.91
N LYS A 122 -14.40 6.84 3.08
CA LYS A 122 -14.83 8.23 3.37
C LYS A 122 -13.70 9.15 3.85
N ASP A 123 -12.60 8.59 4.35
CA ASP A 123 -11.54 9.36 4.96
C ASP A 123 -10.71 10.09 3.93
N LEU A 124 -10.11 11.16 4.42
CA LEU A 124 -9.02 11.82 3.75
C LEU A 124 -7.71 11.25 4.30
N SER A 125 -6.99 10.47 3.49
CA SER A 125 -5.62 10.09 3.82
C SER A 125 -4.76 11.37 3.80
N PHE A 126 -4.44 11.88 5.00
CA PHE A 126 -3.79 13.18 5.22
C PHE A 126 -4.36 14.31 4.34
N GLY A 127 -5.70 14.42 4.27
CA GLY A 127 -6.37 15.47 3.50
C GLY A 127 -6.68 15.12 2.03
N ASN A 128 -6.48 13.87 1.57
CA ASN A 128 -6.72 13.46 0.19
C ASN A 128 -7.69 12.28 0.10
N TYR A 129 -8.69 12.36 -0.79
CA TYR A 129 -9.52 11.20 -1.13
C TYR A 129 -8.69 10.15 -1.85
N ASP A 130 -8.60 8.98 -1.27
CA ASP A 130 -7.72 7.91 -1.74
C ASP A 130 -8.45 6.88 -2.61
N ILE A 131 -7.83 5.73 -2.84
CA ILE A 131 -8.36 4.65 -3.66
C ILE A 131 -9.63 4.03 -3.08
N GLY A 132 -9.75 3.90 -1.75
CA GLY A 132 -10.99 3.43 -1.12
C GLY A 132 -12.19 4.29 -1.51
N ALA A 133 -12.06 5.61 -1.38
CA ALA A 133 -13.07 6.58 -1.82
C ALA A 133 -13.35 6.50 -3.33
N LEU A 134 -12.32 6.41 -4.18
CA LEU A 134 -12.51 6.25 -5.64
C LEU A 134 -13.34 5.00 -5.98
N THR A 135 -13.03 3.87 -5.36
CA THR A 135 -13.72 2.60 -5.66
C THR A 135 -15.15 2.58 -5.14
N GLU A 136 -15.42 3.25 -4.01
CA GLU A 136 -16.77 3.48 -3.50
C GLU A 136 -17.59 4.37 -4.46
N GLU A 137 -17.03 5.48 -4.92
CA GLU A 137 -17.67 6.37 -5.90
C GLU A 137 -17.99 5.63 -7.21
N LEU A 138 -17.04 4.85 -7.73
CA LEU A 138 -17.25 4.05 -8.93
C LEU A 138 -18.31 2.99 -8.72
N ALA A 139 -18.32 2.34 -7.56
CA ALA A 139 -19.34 1.35 -7.24
C ALA A 139 -20.73 1.99 -7.27
N GLN A 140 -20.89 3.17 -6.66
CA GLN A 140 -22.14 3.94 -6.66
C GLN A 140 -22.56 4.36 -8.07
N LEU A 141 -21.65 4.93 -8.87
CA LEU A 141 -21.92 5.36 -10.24
C LEU A 141 -22.38 4.20 -11.15
N ASN A 142 -21.84 3.01 -10.92
CA ASN A 142 -22.16 1.81 -11.72
C ASN A 142 -23.29 0.97 -11.12
N ASN A 143 -23.97 1.43 -10.06
CA ASN A 143 -24.97 0.65 -9.33
C ASN A 143 -24.46 -0.74 -8.91
N SER A 144 -23.21 -0.79 -8.46
CA SER A 144 -22.52 -1.97 -7.95
C SER A 144 -22.12 -1.76 -6.48
N LYS A 145 -21.23 -2.61 -5.94
CA LYS A 145 -20.85 -2.57 -4.52
C LYS A 145 -19.34 -2.57 -4.37
N SER A 146 -18.84 -1.73 -3.45
CA SER A 146 -17.47 -1.82 -2.93
C SER A 146 -17.52 -2.40 -1.52
N LEU A 147 -16.54 -3.24 -1.18
CA LEU A 147 -16.37 -3.83 0.15
C LEU A 147 -14.98 -3.45 0.67
N ASN A 148 -14.93 -2.58 1.66
CA ASN A 148 -13.69 -2.04 2.21
C ASN A 148 -13.35 -2.78 3.51
N ILE A 149 -12.22 -3.50 3.51
CA ILE A 149 -11.82 -4.37 4.62
C ILE A 149 -10.56 -3.82 5.28
N CYS A 150 -10.62 -3.61 6.59
CA CYS A 150 -9.44 -3.26 7.40
C CYS A 150 -8.86 -4.52 8.04
N ILE A 151 -7.67 -4.95 7.62
CA ILE A 151 -6.93 -6.00 8.31
C ILE A 151 -6.06 -5.36 9.40
N LYS A 152 -6.28 -5.77 10.66
CA LYS A 152 -5.51 -5.29 11.82
C LYS A 152 -4.35 -6.23 12.13
N VAL A 153 -3.45 -5.76 12.99
CA VAL A 153 -2.45 -6.62 13.63
C VAL A 153 -3.13 -7.72 14.44
N GLY A 154 -2.47 -8.87 14.59
CA GLY A 154 -3.02 -10.03 15.30
C GLY A 154 -3.28 -9.79 16.80
N TYR A 155 -3.77 -10.84 17.47
CA TYR A 155 -4.13 -10.81 18.89
C TYR A 155 -3.03 -10.19 19.79
N TYR A 156 -3.48 -9.48 20.81
CA TYR A 156 -2.66 -8.75 21.78
C TYR A 156 -2.82 -9.38 23.17
N ASP A 157 -1.71 -9.75 23.80
CA ASP A 157 -1.65 -10.43 25.11
C ASP A 157 -1.51 -9.49 26.32
N GLY A 158 -1.22 -8.20 26.10
CA GLY A 158 -1.19 -7.20 27.18
C GLY A 158 0.14 -6.48 27.41
N ASP A 159 1.25 -6.93 26.80
CA ASP A 159 2.60 -6.45 27.16
C ASP A 159 3.17 -5.34 26.25
N ASP A 160 2.48 -5.00 25.17
CA ASP A 160 2.91 -3.97 24.19
C ASP A 160 2.00 -2.72 24.24
N GLU A 161 2.49 -1.66 24.90
CA GLU A 161 1.77 -0.40 25.10
C GLU A 161 1.45 0.32 23.78
N TYR A 162 2.25 0.10 22.72
CA TYR A 162 2.00 0.63 21.38
C TYR A 162 0.78 -0.03 20.74
N LYS A 163 0.63 -1.36 20.89
CA LYS A 163 -0.55 -2.09 20.41
C LYS A 163 -1.82 -1.64 21.12
N LYS A 164 -1.78 -1.38 22.43
CA LYS A 164 -2.93 -0.91 23.25
C LYS A 164 -3.54 0.40 22.75
N MET A 165 -2.74 1.30 22.18
CA MET A 165 -3.21 2.57 21.61
C MET A 165 -3.97 2.40 20.28
N LEU A 166 -3.83 1.26 19.59
CA LEU A 166 -4.43 1.02 18.26
C LEU A 166 -5.86 0.44 18.32
N MET A 167 -6.46 0.32 19.52
CA MET A 167 -7.48 -0.71 19.83
C MET A 167 -8.92 -0.24 20.13
N PRO A 168 -9.63 0.44 19.23
CA PRO A 168 -11.03 0.09 19.07
C PRO A 168 -11.10 -1.26 18.34
N PHE A 169 -11.96 -2.17 18.82
CA PHE A 169 -12.32 -3.48 18.23
C PHE A 169 -11.36 -4.67 18.45
N THR A 170 -10.08 -4.46 18.70
CA THR A 170 -9.14 -5.58 18.87
C THR A 170 -9.31 -6.34 20.20
N ASN A 171 -10.01 -5.78 21.18
CA ASN A 171 -10.44 -6.51 22.39
C ASN A 171 -11.40 -7.69 22.09
N PHE A 172 -11.98 -7.74 20.88
CA PHE A 172 -12.80 -8.87 20.44
C PHE A 172 -11.99 -10.00 19.80
N ALA A 173 -10.68 -9.80 19.60
CA ALA A 173 -9.81 -10.80 19.01
C ALA A 173 -9.55 -11.97 19.97
N GLN A 174 -9.29 -13.15 19.41
CA GLN A 174 -8.85 -14.32 20.17
C GLN A 174 -7.49 -14.80 19.66
N LEU A 175 -6.67 -15.33 20.56
CA LEU A 175 -5.27 -15.72 20.28
C LEU A 175 -5.14 -16.65 19.08
N GLU A 176 -6.00 -17.67 19.00
CA GLU A 176 -5.89 -18.77 18.04
C GLU A 176 -7.02 -18.75 16.99
N GLN A 177 -7.75 -17.63 16.83
CA GLN A 177 -8.86 -17.55 15.90
C GLN A 177 -8.87 -16.28 15.06
N TRP A 178 -9.21 -16.46 13.79
CA TRP A 178 -9.60 -15.35 12.93
C TRP A 178 -10.87 -14.69 13.48
N THR A 179 -10.78 -13.39 13.71
CA THR A 179 -11.93 -12.58 14.15
C THR A 179 -12.37 -11.68 13.01
N ILE A 180 -13.65 -11.76 12.65
CA ILE A 180 -14.28 -10.89 11.66
C ILE A 180 -15.36 -10.07 12.37
N ILE A 181 -15.29 -8.76 12.21
CA ILE A 181 -16.26 -7.83 12.79
C ILE A 181 -16.98 -7.13 11.65
N ASP A 182 -18.30 -7.33 11.57
CA ASP A 182 -19.18 -6.65 10.62
C ASP A 182 -19.52 -5.24 11.11
N LEU A 183 -18.85 -4.25 10.53
CA LEU A 183 -19.07 -2.85 10.86
C LEU A 183 -20.34 -2.30 10.19
N SER A 184 -20.75 -2.84 9.06
CA SER A 184 -21.97 -2.42 8.35
C SER A 184 -23.22 -2.69 9.20
N SER A 185 -23.24 -3.82 9.92
CA SER A 185 -24.29 -4.14 10.89
C SER A 185 -24.31 -3.14 12.06
N ILE A 186 -23.15 -2.84 12.65
CA ILE A 186 -23.02 -1.84 13.73
C ILE A 186 -23.50 -0.46 13.27
N GLN A 187 -23.08 -0.03 12.08
CA GLN A 187 -23.55 1.23 11.48
C GLN A 187 -25.06 1.27 11.29
N SER A 188 -25.67 0.14 10.91
CA SER A 188 -27.12 0.07 10.72
C SER A 188 -27.86 0.21 12.04
N GLU A 189 -27.35 -0.40 13.11
CA GLU A 189 -27.90 -0.22 14.47
C GLU A 189 -27.77 1.22 14.96
N ILE A 190 -26.63 1.88 14.70
CA ILE A 190 -26.44 3.29 15.02
C ILE A 190 -27.44 4.17 14.25
N LYS A 191 -27.58 3.97 12.93
CA LYS A 191 -28.53 4.73 12.09
C LYS A 191 -29.99 4.53 12.55
N SER A 192 -30.33 3.34 13.04
CA SER A 192 -31.66 3.04 13.58
C SER A 192 -31.91 3.56 15.00
N GLY A 193 -30.88 4.12 15.65
CA GLY A 193 -30.96 4.60 17.04
C GLY A 193 -30.91 3.50 18.10
N LYS A 194 -30.68 2.24 17.72
CA LYS A 194 -30.54 1.10 18.66
C LYS A 194 -29.22 1.15 19.43
N LEU A 195 -28.18 1.70 18.82
CA LEU A 195 -26.85 1.84 19.40
C LEU A 195 -26.43 3.32 19.36
N SER A 196 -25.82 3.81 20.43
CA SER A 196 -25.13 5.11 20.44
C SER A 196 -23.66 4.90 20.74
N ILE A 197 -22.80 5.55 19.97
CA ILE A 197 -21.35 5.58 20.21
C ILE A 197 -20.92 6.88 20.90
N ILE A 198 -21.83 7.82 21.15
CA ILE A 198 -21.51 9.08 21.82
C ILE A 198 -21.05 8.80 23.26
N GLY A 199 -19.93 9.40 23.67
CA GLY A 199 -19.40 9.28 25.03
C GLY A 199 -18.45 8.11 25.27
N ILE A 200 -18.13 7.30 24.25
CA ILE A 200 -17.08 6.28 24.38
C ILE A 200 -15.69 6.92 24.37
N LYS A 201 -14.76 6.34 25.15
CA LYS A 201 -13.39 6.86 25.38
C LYS A 201 -12.57 7.11 24.10
N ASN A 202 -12.88 6.42 22.99
CA ASN A 202 -12.21 6.52 21.69
C ASN A 202 -13.20 6.81 20.56
N TYR A 203 -14.12 7.75 20.79
CA TYR A 203 -15.22 8.05 19.85
C TYR A 203 -14.72 8.34 18.43
N ASN A 204 -13.69 9.19 18.29
CA ASN A 204 -13.22 9.63 16.97
C ASN A 204 -12.63 8.46 16.16
N GLU A 205 -11.83 7.60 16.79
CA GLU A 205 -11.20 6.45 16.14
C GLU A 205 -12.24 5.39 15.76
N VAL A 206 -13.24 5.16 16.63
CA VAL A 206 -14.37 4.26 16.35
C VAL A 206 -15.21 4.79 15.21
N ALA A 207 -15.64 6.05 15.28
CA ALA A 207 -16.45 6.69 14.25
C ALA A 207 -15.72 6.66 12.90
N LYS A 208 -14.44 7.03 12.89
CA LYS A 208 -13.58 6.97 11.71
C LYS A 208 -13.49 5.55 11.15
N THR A 209 -13.29 4.54 12.00
CA THR A 209 -13.19 3.15 11.54
C THR A 209 -14.50 2.66 10.94
N LEU A 210 -15.62 2.92 11.62
CA LEU A 210 -16.97 2.60 11.11
C LEU A 210 -17.18 3.26 9.75
N ASP A 211 -16.95 4.56 9.64
CA ASP A 211 -17.20 5.32 8.41
C ASP A 211 -16.40 4.84 7.21
N ASN A 212 -15.23 4.24 7.45
CA ASN A 212 -14.28 3.89 6.40
C ASN A 212 -14.30 2.45 5.93
N TYR A 213 -14.76 1.53 6.77
CA TYR A 213 -14.66 0.11 6.47
C TYR A 213 -16.00 -0.58 6.72
N ASP A 214 -16.22 -1.64 5.96
CA ASP A 214 -17.37 -2.53 6.09
C ASP A 214 -17.04 -3.69 7.02
N LEU A 215 -15.79 -4.16 7.00
CA LEU A 215 -15.30 -5.24 7.84
C LEU A 215 -13.98 -4.89 8.50
N ILE A 216 -13.78 -5.42 9.72
CA ILE A 216 -12.46 -5.60 10.31
C ILE A 216 -12.14 -7.09 10.32
N ILE A 217 -10.92 -7.43 9.91
CA ILE A 217 -10.37 -8.77 10.07
C ILE A 217 -9.16 -8.67 11.01
N ILE A 218 -9.14 -9.53 12.02
CA ILE A 218 -8.04 -9.65 12.97
C ILE A 218 -7.51 -11.08 12.88
N PRO A 219 -6.25 -11.29 12.45
CA PRO A 219 -5.67 -12.62 12.37
C PRO A 219 -5.35 -13.19 13.77
N PRO A 220 -5.27 -14.53 13.89
CA PRO A 220 -4.63 -15.15 15.05
C PRO A 220 -3.17 -14.69 15.19
N ASN A 221 -2.59 -14.87 16.37
CA ASN A 221 -1.17 -14.64 16.60
C ASN A 221 -0.41 -15.98 16.53
N ASP A 222 -0.52 -16.67 15.40
CA ASP A 222 -0.04 -18.05 15.20
C ASP A 222 1.22 -18.16 14.33
N TYR A 223 1.68 -17.05 13.73
CA TYR A 223 2.86 -17.05 12.87
C TYR A 223 3.49 -15.65 12.71
N ASP A 224 4.82 -15.59 12.83
CA ASP A 224 5.61 -14.44 12.45
C ASP A 224 5.94 -14.49 10.95
N PRO A 225 5.74 -13.39 10.18
CA PRO A 225 6.08 -13.38 8.77
C PRO A 225 7.57 -13.66 8.57
N THR A 226 7.90 -14.72 7.83
CA THR A 226 9.28 -14.98 7.40
C THR A 226 9.76 -13.80 6.55
N PRO A 227 10.82 -13.08 6.96
CA PRO A 227 11.38 -12.01 6.15
C PRO A 227 11.86 -12.57 4.81
N ASN A 228 11.70 -11.79 3.75
CA ASN A 228 12.22 -12.14 2.42
C ASN A 228 13.73 -11.84 2.26
N TYR A 229 14.42 -11.61 3.38
CA TYR A 229 15.87 -11.41 3.45
C TYR A 229 16.45 -12.23 4.61
N THR A 230 17.67 -12.71 4.44
CA THR A 230 18.45 -13.26 5.57
C THR A 230 19.04 -12.10 6.35
N SER A 231 18.77 -12.00 7.64
CA SER A 231 19.49 -11.12 8.55
C SER A 231 20.98 -11.44 8.45
N GLN A 232 21.78 -10.46 8.01
CA GLN A 232 23.24 -10.49 8.08
C GLN A 232 23.69 -9.80 9.36
#